data_AF-A0A1I0T7V0-F1
#
_entry.id   AF-A0A1I0T7V0-F1
#
_cell.length_a   1.000
_cell.length_b   1.000
_cell.length_c   1.000
_cell.angle_alpha   90.00
_cell.angle_beta   90.00
_cell.angle_gamma   90.00
#
_symmetry.space_group_name_H-M   'P 1'
#
loop_
_entity.id
_entity.type
_entity.pdbx_description
1 polymer ?
#
loop_
_entity_poly.entity_id
_entity_poly.type
_entity_poly.pdbx_seq_one_letter_code
_entity_poly.pdbx_strand_id
1 'polypeptide(L)'
;MTREEKKLIRLRIIDLLDQCQGCPNRYVTNASIHICPSCPIGQQMQALGQKLWKRDERDEKKRAAVIAEIPKRRQWTTQEEEFLLQNLHMGCRELAKQLGRTYKSVHNKITNLKKRGRIHAS
;
A
#
# COMPACT_ATOMS: atom_id res chain seq x y z
N MET A 1 12.42 -19.72 -5.56
CA MET A 1 11.48 -20.78 -5.12
C MET A 1 10.54 -21.09 -6.26
N THR A 2 10.38 -22.36 -6.61
CA THR A 2 9.49 -22.82 -7.68
C THR A 2 8.02 -22.66 -7.29
N ARG A 3 7.12 -22.75 -8.27
CA ARG A 3 5.67 -22.73 -8.04
C ARG A 3 5.23 -23.86 -7.10
N GLU A 4 5.84 -25.04 -7.24
CA GLU A 4 5.49 -26.22 -6.45
C GLU A 4 5.96 -26.09 -5.00
N GLU A 5 7.19 -25.59 -4.77
CA GLU A 5 7.69 -25.31 -3.42
C GLU A 5 6.80 -24.29 -2.68
N LYS A 6 6.40 -23.21 -3.36
CA LYS A 6 5.46 -22.22 -2.80
C LYS A 6 4.10 -22.86 -2.49
N LYS A 7 3.64 -23.84 -3.28
CA LYS A 7 2.38 -24.56 -3.06
C LYS A 7 2.49 -25.49 -1.84
N LEU A 8 3.58 -26.26 -1.72
CA LEU A 8 3.83 -27.13 -0.57
C LEU A 8 3.88 -26.36 0.75
N ILE A 9 4.55 -25.20 0.77
CA ILE A 9 4.58 -24.35 1.97
C ILE A 9 3.18 -23.87 2.35
N ARG A 10 2.34 -23.50 1.37
CA ARG A 10 0.95 -23.09 1.64
C ARG A 10 0.10 -24.24 2.17
N LEU A 11 0.23 -25.45 1.60
CA LEU A 11 -0.47 -26.64 2.10
C LEU A 11 -0.07 -26.95 3.55
N ARG A 12 1.22 -26.80 3.89
CA ARG A 12 1.69 -27.00 5.26
C ARG A 12 1.15 -25.94 6.24
N ILE A 13 1.00 -24.70 5.80
CA ILE A 13 0.36 -23.65 6.62
C ILE A 13 -1.12 -23.96 6.87
N ILE A 14 -1.84 -24.50 5.88
CA ILE A 14 -3.25 -24.92 6.03
C ILE A 14 -3.36 -26.07 7.04
N ASP A 15 -2.52 -27.09 6.94
CA ASP A 15 -2.47 -28.20 7.89
C ASP A 15 -2.21 -27.72 9.34
N LEU A 16 -1.31 -26.75 9.52
CA LEU A 16 -1.08 -26.12 10.83
C LEU A 16 -2.29 -25.32 11.34
N LEU A 17 -3.07 -24.70 10.45
CA LEU A 17 -4.32 -24.01 10.81
C LEU A 17 -5.42 -25.00 11.24
N ASP A 18 -5.49 -26.17 10.62
CA ASP A 18 -6.43 -27.22 10.98
C ASP A 18 -6.11 -27.80 12.37
N GLN A 19 -4.82 -27.93 12.70
CA GLN A 19 -4.34 -28.35 14.02
C GLN A 19 -4.44 -27.25 15.08
N CYS A 20 -4.73 -26.00 14.70
CA CYS A 20 -4.87 -24.90 15.65
C CYS A 20 -6.15 -25.06 16.47
N GLN A 21 -6.02 -25.20 17.79
CA GLN A 21 -7.14 -25.34 18.72
C GLN A 21 -7.95 -24.04 18.95
N GLY A 22 -7.64 -22.98 18.21
CA GLY A 22 -8.27 -21.67 18.37
C GLY A 22 -7.56 -20.83 19.42
N CYS A 23 -6.96 -19.74 18.97
CA CYS A 23 -6.47 -18.68 19.84
C CYS A 23 -7.13 -17.36 19.41
N PRO A 24 -7.06 -16.28 20.22
CA PRO A 24 -7.63 -14.98 19.85
C PRO A 24 -7.19 -14.48 18.47
N ASN A 25 -5.98 -14.84 18.04
CA ASN A 25 -5.40 -14.48 16.75
C ASN A 25 -5.95 -15.31 15.56
N ARG A 26 -6.76 -16.36 15.78
CA ARG A 26 -7.33 -17.20 14.71
C ARG A 26 -8.47 -16.51 13.95
N TYR A 27 -9.22 -15.65 14.62
CA TYR A 27 -10.47 -15.09 14.08
C TYR A 27 -10.35 -13.63 13.65
N VAL A 28 -9.16 -13.04 13.76
CA VAL A 28 -8.94 -11.67 13.28
C VAL A 28 -8.92 -11.65 11.75
N THR A 29 -9.42 -10.58 11.16
CA THR A 29 -9.29 -10.34 9.72
C THR A 29 -7.83 -10.47 9.32
N ASN A 30 -7.53 -11.21 8.26
CA ASN A 30 -6.16 -11.59 7.90
C ASN A 30 -5.44 -12.46 8.96
N ALA A 31 -6.11 -13.42 9.59
CA ALA A 31 -5.51 -14.35 10.57
C ALA A 31 -4.26 -15.09 10.05
N SER A 32 -4.16 -15.30 8.72
CA SER A 32 -2.96 -15.84 8.06
C SER A 32 -1.77 -14.87 8.04
N ILE A 33 -2.02 -13.56 8.24
CA ILE A 33 -1.02 -12.49 8.38
C ILE A 33 -0.78 -12.18 9.86
N HIS A 34 -1.84 -12.14 10.67
CA HIS A 34 -1.78 -11.98 12.12
C HIS A 34 -1.54 -13.31 12.81
N ILE A 35 -0.43 -13.94 12.44
CA ILE A 35 -0.03 -15.24 12.95
C ILE A 35 0.34 -15.08 14.43
N CYS A 36 -0.27 -15.92 15.28
CA CYS A 36 -0.02 -15.95 16.71
C CYS A 36 1.49 -16.04 17.02
N PRO A 37 2.13 -15.04 17.65
CA PRO A 37 3.57 -15.10 17.97
C PRO A 37 3.87 -15.99 19.18
N SER A 38 2.86 -16.27 19.99
CA SER A 38 3.01 -16.85 21.33
C SER A 38 2.81 -18.37 21.38
N CYS A 39 2.22 -19.00 20.36
CA CYS A 39 2.02 -20.45 20.35
C CYS A 39 2.94 -21.18 19.36
N PRO A 40 3.33 -22.44 19.61
CA PRO A 40 4.23 -23.20 18.73
C PRO A 40 3.73 -23.33 17.29
N ILE A 41 2.43 -23.57 17.10
CA ILE A 41 1.81 -23.64 15.77
C ILE A 41 1.96 -22.30 15.03
N GLY A 42 1.73 -21.20 15.73
CA GLY A 42 1.88 -19.86 15.17
C GLY A 42 3.33 -19.54 14.82
N GLN A 43 4.30 -19.90 15.65
CA GLN A 43 5.73 -19.73 15.32
C GLN A 43 6.13 -20.54 14.07
N GLN A 44 5.63 -21.77 13.92
CA GLN A 44 5.87 -22.59 12.72
C GLN A 44 5.26 -21.95 11.47
N MET A 45 4.02 -21.47 11.57
CA MET A 45 3.36 -20.73 10.51
C MET A 45 4.13 -19.46 10.13
N GLN A 46 4.67 -18.71 11.11
CA GLN A 46 5.49 -17.53 10.86
C GLN A 46 6.75 -17.88 10.08
N ALA A 47 7.47 -18.92 10.49
CA ALA A 47 8.68 -19.37 9.80
C ALA A 47 8.38 -19.80 8.35
N LEU A 48 7.25 -20.47 8.10
CA LEU A 48 6.80 -20.85 6.77
C LEU A 48 6.37 -19.63 5.93
N GLY A 49 5.63 -18.70 6.53
CA GLY A 49 5.20 -17.46 5.89
C GLY A 49 6.37 -16.56 5.48
N GLN A 50 7.40 -16.46 6.32
CA GLN A 50 8.63 -15.72 5.99
C GLN A 50 9.33 -16.27 4.74
N LYS A 51 9.30 -17.59 4.52
CA LYS A 51 9.85 -18.21 3.30
C LYS A 51 9.08 -17.81 2.04
N LEU A 52 7.78 -17.52 2.15
CA LEU A 52 6.96 -17.01 1.06
C LEU A 52 7.16 -15.50 0.81
N TRP A 53 7.53 -14.75 1.85
CA TRP A 53 7.72 -13.29 1.78
C TRP A 53 9.02 -12.86 1.13
N LYS A 54 10.07 -13.70 1.15
CA LYS A 54 11.27 -13.45 0.34
C LYS A 54 10.86 -13.41 -1.13
N ARG A 55 10.73 -12.20 -1.66
CA ARG A 55 10.41 -11.96 -3.07
C ARG A 55 11.50 -12.61 -3.89
N ASP A 56 11.09 -13.37 -4.90
CA ASP A 56 12.02 -13.90 -5.87
C ASP A 56 12.66 -12.71 -6.61
N GLU A 57 13.96 -12.75 -6.89
CA GLU A 57 14.63 -11.67 -7.65
C GLU A 57 13.92 -11.36 -8.97
N ARG A 58 13.27 -12.37 -9.58
CA ARG A 58 12.46 -12.17 -10.80
C ARG A 58 11.19 -11.37 -10.53
N ASP A 59 10.53 -11.62 -9.40
CA ASP A 59 9.34 -10.86 -8.99
C ASP A 59 9.72 -9.40 -8.68
N GLU A 60 10.89 -9.18 -8.05
CA GLU A 60 11.47 -7.85 -7.81
C GLU A 60 11.75 -7.12 -9.13
N LYS A 61 12.48 -7.76 -10.05
CA LYS A 61 12.81 -7.21 -11.38
C LYS A 61 11.56 -6.88 -12.20
N LYS A 62 10.58 -7.78 -12.22
CA LYS A 62 9.30 -7.55 -12.91
C LYS A 62 8.56 -6.35 -12.32
N ARG A 63 8.53 -6.22 -10.99
CA ARG A 63 7.91 -5.08 -10.31
C ARG A 63 8.64 -3.78 -10.58
N ALA A 64 9.98 -3.79 -10.58
CA ALA A 64 10.80 -2.64 -10.90
C ALA A 64 10.57 -2.17 -12.35
N ALA A 65 10.47 -3.10 -13.30
CA ALA A 65 10.15 -2.80 -14.70
C ALA A 65 8.77 -2.12 -14.83
N VAL A 66 7.73 -2.67 -14.18
CA VAL A 66 6.40 -2.05 -14.16
C VAL A 66 6.46 -0.64 -13.55
N ILE A 67 7.21 -0.45 -12.46
CA ILE A 67 7.37 0.88 -11.83
C ILE A 67 8.10 1.86 -12.76
N ALA A 68 9.09 1.40 -13.52
CA ALA A 68 9.84 2.21 -14.47
C ALA A 68 8.96 2.69 -15.64
N GLU A 69 7.98 1.88 -16.05
CA GLU A 69 7.01 2.22 -17.10
C GLU A 69 5.89 3.18 -16.62
N ILE A 70 5.70 3.34 -15.31
CA ILE A 70 4.71 4.29 -14.80
C ILE A 70 5.23 5.72 -15.03
N PRO A 71 4.51 6.57 -15.80
CA PRO A 71 4.94 7.93 -16.03
C PRO A 71 5.08 8.68 -14.70
N LYS A 72 6.26 9.27 -14.49
CA LYS A 72 6.56 10.06 -13.29
C LYS A 72 5.52 11.17 -13.18
N ARG A 73 4.88 11.28 -12.02
CA ARG A 73 3.91 12.35 -11.76
C ARG A 73 4.62 13.71 -11.86
N ARG A 74 4.05 14.63 -12.64
CA ARG A 74 4.52 16.02 -12.73
C ARG A 74 4.58 16.63 -11.33
N GLN A 75 5.78 17.02 -10.88
CA GLN A 75 5.97 17.67 -9.58
C GLN A 75 5.25 19.03 -9.52
N TRP A 76 4.78 19.43 -8.34
CA TRP A 76 4.19 20.74 -8.13
C TRP A 76 5.30 21.78 -8.01
N THR A 77 5.21 22.87 -8.77
CA THR A 77 6.11 24.01 -8.61
C THR A 77 5.57 24.97 -7.55
N THR A 78 6.44 25.81 -6.99
CA THR A 78 6.06 26.83 -6.02
C THR A 78 4.97 27.76 -6.57
N GLN A 79 5.07 28.15 -7.85
CA GLN A 79 4.09 29.02 -8.51
C GLN A 79 2.71 28.35 -8.63
N GLU A 80 2.67 27.04 -8.95
CA GLU A 80 1.41 26.30 -9.00
C GLU A 80 0.77 26.18 -7.62
N GLU A 81 1.58 26.05 -6.56
CA GLU A 81 1.09 26.03 -5.18
C GLU A 81 0.56 27.39 -4.73
N GLU A 82 1.27 28.47 -5.04
CA GLU A 82 0.85 29.84 -4.75
C GLU A 82 -0.45 30.19 -5.49
N PHE A 83 -0.54 29.87 -6.77
CA PHE A 83 -1.76 30.03 -7.55
C PHE A 83 -2.93 29.28 -6.91
N LEU A 84 -2.70 28.04 -6.49
CA LEU A 84 -3.74 27.22 -5.86
C LEU A 84 -4.20 27.80 -4.51
N LEU A 85 -3.28 28.35 -3.70
CA LEU A 85 -3.60 29.00 -2.43
C LEU A 85 -4.40 30.31 -2.61
N GLN A 86 -4.04 31.12 -3.61
CA GLN A 86 -4.73 32.37 -3.92
C GLN A 86 -6.13 32.14 -4.52
N ASN A 87 -6.31 31.00 -5.21
CA ASN A 87 -7.52 30.71 -5.98
C ASN A 87 -8.37 29.57 -5.38
N LEU A 88 -8.28 29.31 -4.07
CA LEU A 88 -9.06 28.25 -3.41
C LEU A 88 -10.59 28.40 -3.56
N HIS A 89 -11.05 29.61 -3.82
CA HIS A 89 -12.45 29.91 -4.11
C HIS A 89 -12.90 29.34 -5.47
N MET A 90 -11.98 29.17 -6.42
CA MET A 90 -12.23 28.51 -7.70
C MET A 90 -12.25 27.01 -7.43
N GLY A 91 -13.41 26.35 -7.56
CA GLY A 91 -13.53 24.93 -7.28
C GLY A 91 -12.48 24.06 -8.01
N CYS A 92 -12.17 22.87 -7.47
CA CYS A 92 -11.07 22.01 -7.94
C CYS A 92 -11.09 21.70 -9.45
N ARG A 93 -12.26 21.68 -10.11
CA ARG A 93 -12.38 21.45 -11.57
C ARG A 93 -11.82 22.61 -12.38
N GLU A 94 -12.04 23.84 -11.92
CA GLU A 94 -11.58 25.04 -12.62
C GLU A 94 -10.07 25.20 -12.43
N LEU A 95 -9.58 25.05 -11.19
CA LEU A 95 -8.14 25.00 -10.90
C LEU A 95 -7.40 23.95 -11.74
N ALA A 96 -8.01 22.78 -11.95
CA ALA A 96 -7.44 21.73 -12.78
C ALA A 96 -7.25 22.16 -14.25
N LYS A 97 -8.24 22.86 -14.82
CA LYS A 97 -8.13 23.41 -16.18
C LYS A 97 -7.03 24.46 -16.27
N GLN A 98 -7.01 25.42 -15.35
CA GLN A 98 -6.03 26.51 -15.34
C GLN A 98 -4.58 26.00 -15.17
N LEU A 99 -4.37 24.99 -14.33
CA LEU A 99 -3.04 24.41 -14.08
C LEU A 99 -2.62 23.33 -15.10
N GLY A 100 -3.52 22.95 -16.02
CA GLY A 100 -3.29 21.82 -16.93
C GLY A 100 -3.04 20.51 -16.17
N ARG A 101 -3.74 20.30 -15.05
CA ARG A 101 -3.61 19.12 -14.18
C ARG A 101 -4.93 18.38 -14.09
N THR A 102 -4.89 17.12 -13.67
CA THR A 102 -6.13 16.37 -13.43
C THR A 102 -6.81 16.88 -12.15
N TYR A 103 -8.15 16.85 -12.12
CA TYR A 103 -8.95 17.15 -10.93
C TYR A 103 -8.43 16.42 -9.68
N LYS A 104 -8.10 15.12 -9.82
CA LYS A 104 -7.58 14.29 -8.72
C LYS A 104 -6.23 14.79 -8.21
N SER A 105 -5.34 15.25 -9.10
CA SER A 105 -4.05 15.83 -8.69
C SER A 105 -4.24 17.10 -7.85
N VAL A 106 -5.14 17.99 -8.27
CA VAL A 106 -5.47 19.23 -7.56
C VAL A 106 -6.12 18.94 -6.20
N HIS A 107 -7.14 18.07 -6.19
CA HIS A 107 -7.82 17.68 -4.96
C HIS A 107 -6.84 17.09 -3.93
N ASN A 108 -5.98 16.17 -4.35
CA ASN A 108 -4.97 15.57 -3.46
C ASN A 108 -3.98 16.60 -2.93
N LYS A 109 -3.59 17.58 -3.77
CA LYS A 109 -2.69 18.66 -3.35
C LYS A 109 -3.33 19.55 -2.30
N ILE A 110 -4.58 19.97 -2.50
CA ILE A 110 -5.34 20.76 -1.51
C ILE A 110 -5.45 20.01 -0.18
N THR A 111 -5.82 18.73 -0.22
CA THR A 111 -5.91 17.89 0.98
C THR A 111 -4.57 17.78 1.70
N ASN A 112 -3.46 17.66 0.97
CA ASN A 112 -2.13 17.65 1.55
C ASN A 112 -1.75 19.00 2.19
N LEU A 113 -2.06 20.12 1.53
CA LEU A 113 -1.81 21.46 2.06
C LEU A 113 -2.64 21.74 3.33
N LYS A 114 -3.89 21.28 3.39
CA LYS A 114 -4.72 21.32 4.60
C LYS A 114 -4.08 20.53 5.75
N LYS A 115 -3.65 19.29 5.50
CA LYS A 115 -2.95 18.46 6.50
C LYS A 115 -1.66 19.10 7.02
N ARG A 116 -0.99 19.91 6.19
CA ARG A 116 0.24 20.65 6.54
C ARG A 116 -0.04 22.00 7.21
N GLY A 117 -1.30 22.36 7.47
CA GLY A 117 -1.67 23.64 8.07
C GLY A 117 -1.46 24.87 7.16
N ARG A 118 -1.26 24.65 5.85
CA ARG A 118 -1.08 25.75 4.87
C ARG A 118 -2.41 26.32 4.37
N ILE A 119 -3.50 25.62 4.63
CA ILE A 119 -4.88 26.04 4.34
C ILE A 119 -5.66 25.85 5.63
N HIS A 120 -6.17 26.95 6.18
CA HIS A 120 -7.08 26.92 7.32
C HIS A 120 -8.49 26.82 6.74
N ALA A 121 -9.26 25.81 7.15
CA ALA A 121 -10.68 25.81 6.86
C ALA A 121 -11.31 26.94 7.70
N SER A 122 -11.88 27.94 7.03
CA SER A 122 -12.80 28.89 7.65
C SER A 122 -14.09 28.18 8.05
#